data_AF-A0A838F267-F1
#
_entry.id   AF-A0A838F267-F1
#
_cell.length_a   1.000
_cell.length_b   1.000
_cell.length_c   1.000
_cell.angle_alpha   90.00
_cell.angle_beta   90.00
_cell.angle_gamma   90.00
#
_symmetry.space_group_name_H-M   'P 1'
#
loop_
_entity.id
_entity.type
_entity.pdbx_description
1 polymer ?
#
loop_
_entity_poly.entity_id
_entity_poly.type
_entity_poly.pdbx_seq_one_letter_code
_entity_poly.pdbx_strand_id
1 'polypeptide(L)'
;SLSPQYDYRSNVGVISVAAAFLMKENFQLMKSWDMAVTAYNSGTKHLLKTKRELASTKNDINLEAIIKHSDSQHFGFASKNFYSEFLALVHALAYEEELFANIHRDDRYNVEDDLDFYLMKCALSPDKVLDKDQMDDVLYYNHHIILPKNSYPRGTIITSKEKLPSSKFLKLSLNQIVKSKPKDWNMFLQNQSCSTK
;
A
#
# COMPACT_ATOMS: atom_id res chain seq x y z
N SER A 1 -4.85 -2.81 -20.07
CA SER A 1 -3.91 -2.58 -18.96
C SER A 1 -3.74 -1.09 -18.76
N LEU A 2 -3.52 -0.62 -17.54
CA LEU A 2 -3.04 0.76 -17.33
C LEU A 2 -1.64 0.88 -17.97
N SER A 3 -1.31 2.04 -18.55
CA SER A 3 0.05 2.25 -19.05
C SER A 3 1.05 2.16 -17.86
N PRO A 4 2.25 1.57 -18.03
CA PRO A 4 3.23 1.38 -16.95
C PRO A 4 3.55 2.65 -16.15
N GLN A 5 3.49 3.82 -16.79
CA GLN A 5 3.72 5.12 -16.15
C GLN A 5 2.62 5.54 -15.14
N TYR A 6 1.48 4.84 -15.12
CA TYR A 6 0.37 5.03 -14.18
C TYR A 6 0.23 3.85 -13.20
N ASP A 7 1.17 2.91 -13.24
CA ASP A 7 1.11 1.71 -12.42
C ASP A 7 1.82 1.91 -11.08
N TYR A 8 1.10 2.44 -10.10
CA TYR A 8 1.62 2.62 -8.74
C TYR A 8 1.79 1.31 -7.97
N ARG A 9 1.55 0.12 -8.57
CA ARG A 9 1.80 -1.18 -7.95
C ARG A 9 3.28 -1.49 -7.72
N SER A 10 4.18 -0.62 -8.16
CA SER A 10 5.61 -0.68 -7.84
C SER A 10 6.07 0.43 -6.89
N ASN A 11 5.17 1.35 -6.48
CA ASN A 11 5.46 2.35 -5.45
C ASN A 11 5.08 1.79 -4.07
N VAL A 12 6.07 1.51 -3.23
CA VAL A 12 5.87 0.86 -1.93
C VAL A 12 4.95 1.68 -1.01
N GLY A 13 5.16 2.99 -0.92
CA GLY A 13 4.34 3.86 -0.06
C GLY A 13 2.87 3.90 -0.48
N VAL A 14 2.60 4.06 -1.78
CA VAL A 14 1.22 4.12 -2.32
C VAL A 14 0.50 2.79 -2.13
N ILE A 15 1.19 1.66 -2.33
CA ILE A 15 0.62 0.33 -2.10
C ILE A 15 0.30 0.14 -0.62
N SER A 16 1.19 0.53 0.29
CA SER A 16 0.94 0.42 1.74
C SER A 16 -0.30 1.20 2.18
N VAL A 17 -0.48 2.44 1.68
CA VAL A 17 -1.69 3.21 1.96
C VAL A 17 -2.93 2.53 1.36
N ALA A 18 -2.86 2.07 0.10
CA ALA A 18 -3.97 1.36 -0.53
C ALA A 18 -4.35 0.07 0.22
N ALA A 19 -3.35 -0.67 0.71
CA ALA A 19 -3.51 -1.89 1.50
C ALA A 19 -4.20 -1.59 2.84
N ALA A 20 -3.84 -0.49 3.51
CA ALA A 20 -4.50 -0.08 4.75
C ALA A 20 -6.01 0.22 4.54
N PHE A 21 -6.36 0.90 3.45
CA PHE A 21 -7.77 1.13 3.10
C PHE A 21 -8.50 -0.18 2.80
N LEU A 22 -7.88 -1.08 2.02
CA LEU A 22 -8.47 -2.39 1.70
C LEU A 22 -8.68 -3.22 2.98
N MET A 23 -7.71 -3.22 3.89
CA MET A 23 -7.80 -3.92 5.17
C MET A 23 -8.95 -3.37 6.03
N LYS A 24 -9.11 -2.04 6.08
CA LYS A 24 -10.23 -1.39 6.77
C LYS A 24 -11.59 -1.82 6.19
N GLU A 25 -11.72 -1.85 4.86
CA GLU A 25 -12.94 -2.31 4.18
C GLU A 25 -13.23 -3.79 4.47
N ASN A 26 -12.19 -4.63 4.44
CA ASN A 26 -12.30 -6.04 4.80
C ASN A 26 -12.80 -6.21 6.24
N PHE A 27 -12.24 -5.48 7.20
CA PHE A 27 -12.69 -5.53 8.59
C PHE A 27 -14.14 -5.06 8.73
N GLN A 28 -14.53 -3.99 8.03
CA GLN A 28 -15.92 -3.50 8.05
C GLN A 28 -16.93 -4.53 7.54
N LEU A 29 -16.56 -5.34 6.54
CA LEU A 29 -17.40 -6.38 5.95
C LEU A 29 -17.38 -7.67 6.78
N MET A 30 -16.20 -8.09 7.25
CA MET A 30 -16.00 -9.38 7.92
C MET A 30 -16.26 -9.33 9.42
N LYS A 31 -16.17 -8.15 10.05
CA LYS A 31 -16.34 -7.91 11.49
C LYS A 31 -15.41 -8.71 12.40
N SER A 32 -14.28 -9.16 11.86
CA SER A 32 -13.27 -9.95 12.57
C SER A 32 -11.93 -9.86 11.84
N TRP A 33 -10.83 -9.85 12.60
CA TRP A 33 -9.50 -9.64 12.04
C TRP A 33 -8.97 -10.85 11.28
N ASP A 34 -9.21 -12.06 11.79
CA ASP A 34 -8.88 -13.32 11.14
C ASP A 34 -9.45 -13.42 9.72
N MET A 35 -10.75 -13.13 9.56
CA MET A 35 -11.37 -13.11 8.24
C MET A 35 -10.96 -11.89 7.41
N ALA A 36 -10.72 -10.72 8.01
CA ALA A 36 -10.32 -9.53 7.26
C ALA A 36 -8.92 -9.65 6.64
N VAL A 37 -7.97 -10.20 7.41
CA VAL A 37 -6.62 -10.52 6.94
C VAL A 37 -6.69 -11.63 5.88
N THR A 38 -7.45 -12.69 6.12
CA THR A 38 -7.64 -13.75 5.10
C THR A 38 -8.25 -13.20 3.79
N ALA A 39 -9.22 -12.30 3.90
CA ALA A 39 -9.86 -11.65 2.74
C ALA A 39 -8.90 -10.80 1.91
N TYR A 40 -7.84 -10.27 2.52
CA TYR A 40 -6.81 -9.50 1.81
C TYR A 40 -6.09 -10.37 0.78
N ASN A 41 -5.80 -11.63 1.13
CA ASN A 41 -5.15 -12.59 0.24
C ASN A 41 -6.14 -13.28 -0.70
N SER A 42 -7.20 -13.88 -0.14
CA SER A 42 -8.12 -14.75 -0.90
C SER A 42 -9.19 -13.99 -1.69
N GLY A 43 -9.25 -12.67 -1.53
CA GLY A 43 -10.24 -11.80 -2.16
C GLY A 43 -11.53 -11.67 -1.34
N THR A 44 -11.87 -10.42 -1.01
CA THR A 44 -13.02 -10.05 -0.17
C THR A 44 -14.35 -10.62 -0.67
N LYS A 45 -14.61 -10.54 -1.97
CA LYS A 45 -15.89 -10.99 -2.56
C LYS A 45 -16.09 -12.49 -2.40
N HIS A 46 -15.02 -13.26 -2.60
CA HIS A 46 -15.08 -14.72 -2.52
C HIS A 46 -15.33 -15.17 -1.08
N LEU A 47 -14.52 -14.68 -0.13
CA LEU A 47 -14.66 -15.04 1.27
C LEU A 47 -16.01 -14.60 1.85
N LEU A 48 -16.53 -13.44 1.43
CA LEU A 48 -17.83 -12.94 1.87
C LEU A 48 -18.98 -13.81 1.34
N LYS A 49 -18.86 -14.31 0.11
CA LYS A 49 -19.83 -15.26 -0.47
C LYS A 49 -19.86 -16.55 0.37
N THR A 50 -18.70 -17.15 0.62
CA THR A 50 -18.58 -18.37 1.43
C THR A 50 -19.13 -18.18 2.84
N LYS A 51 -18.81 -17.05 3.49
CA LYS A 51 -19.36 -16.71 4.81
C LYS A 51 -20.90 -16.67 4.80
N ARG A 52 -21.51 -16.07 3.78
CA ARG A 52 -22.98 -15.99 3.65
C ARG A 52 -23.62 -17.34 3.38
N GLU A 53 -23.01 -18.17 2.55
CA GLU A 53 -23.48 -19.53 2.27
C GLU A 53 -23.47 -20.38 3.55
N LEU A 54 -22.38 -20.33 4.33
CA LEU A 54 -22.31 -21.05 5.60
C LEU A 54 -23.28 -20.50 6.64
N ALA A 55 -23.48 -19.18 6.71
CA ALA A 55 -24.43 -18.56 7.63
C ALA A 55 -25.89 -18.96 7.37
N SER A 56 -26.22 -19.51 6.19
CA SER A 56 -27.55 -20.04 5.91
C SER A 56 -27.84 -21.40 6.57
N THR A 57 -26.79 -22.10 7.03
CA THR A 57 -26.88 -23.46 7.58
C THR A 57 -26.24 -23.62 8.96
N LYS A 58 -25.44 -22.64 9.40
CA LYS A 58 -24.67 -22.68 10.65
C LYS A 58 -24.72 -21.32 11.34
N ASN A 59 -24.72 -21.34 12.67
CA ASN A 59 -24.54 -20.15 13.50
C ASN A 59 -23.05 -19.87 13.72
N ASP A 60 -22.71 -18.63 14.09
CA ASP A 60 -21.37 -18.21 14.51
C ASP A 60 -20.23 -18.59 13.52
N ILE A 61 -20.36 -18.11 12.28
CA ILE A 61 -19.34 -18.34 11.25
C ILE A 61 -18.07 -17.55 11.56
N ASN A 62 -17.03 -18.27 11.98
CA ASN A 62 -15.66 -17.79 12.14
C ASN A 62 -14.74 -18.33 11.02
N LEU A 63 -13.45 -17.94 11.02
CA LEU A 63 -12.50 -18.41 10.01
C LEU A 63 -12.33 -19.95 10.03
N GLU A 64 -12.35 -20.57 11.21
CA GLU A 64 -12.23 -22.03 11.34
C GLU A 64 -13.37 -22.76 10.61
N ALA A 65 -14.62 -22.30 10.78
CA ALA A 65 -15.78 -22.85 10.09
C ALA A 65 -15.64 -22.70 8.57
N ILE A 66 -15.09 -21.58 8.10
CA ILE A 66 -14.80 -21.37 6.66
C ILE A 66 -13.73 -22.35 6.18
N ILE A 67 -12.63 -22.52 6.91
CA ILE A 67 -11.54 -23.44 6.54
C ILE A 67 -12.03 -24.89 6.45
N LYS A 68 -12.87 -25.31 7.42
CA LYS A 68 -13.42 -26.67 7.52
C LYS A 68 -14.48 -26.99 6.48
N HIS A 69 -15.27 -26.00 6.06
CA HIS A 69 -16.47 -26.24 5.26
C HIS A 69 -16.47 -25.55 3.90
N SER A 70 -15.40 -24.83 3.55
CA SER A 70 -15.25 -24.27 2.21
C SER A 70 -14.73 -25.33 1.23
N ASP A 71 -15.59 -25.71 0.29
CA ASP A 71 -15.26 -26.58 -0.86
C ASP A 71 -14.83 -25.79 -2.10
N SER A 72 -14.64 -24.47 -1.99
CA SER A 72 -14.26 -23.68 -3.15
C SER A 72 -12.82 -23.96 -3.60
N GLN A 73 -12.65 -24.24 -4.89
CA GLN A 73 -11.36 -24.30 -5.56
C GLN A 73 -10.55 -22.99 -5.41
N HIS A 74 -11.21 -21.85 -5.21
CA HIS A 74 -10.57 -20.55 -5.01
C HIS A 74 -10.10 -20.31 -3.56
N PHE A 75 -10.49 -21.17 -2.62
CA PHE A 75 -10.04 -21.14 -1.22
C PHE A 75 -9.17 -22.36 -0.91
N GLY A 76 -8.04 -22.45 -1.63
CA GLY A 76 -7.07 -23.54 -1.51
C GLY A 76 -6.12 -23.41 -0.33
N PHE A 77 -5.05 -24.23 -0.34
CA PHE A 77 -4.09 -24.33 0.76
C PHE A 77 -3.49 -22.99 1.21
N ALA A 78 -3.04 -22.14 0.29
CA ALA A 78 -2.45 -20.83 0.63
C ALA A 78 -3.47 -19.94 1.36
N SER A 79 -4.69 -19.83 0.82
CA SER A 79 -5.79 -19.08 1.42
C SER A 79 -6.14 -19.57 2.83
N LYS A 80 -6.14 -20.90 3.05
CA LYS A 80 -6.44 -21.51 4.35
C LYS A 80 -5.38 -21.22 5.42
N ASN A 81 -4.12 -21.06 5.02
CA ASN A 81 -3.00 -20.86 5.95
C ASN A 81 -2.59 -19.38 6.12
N PHE A 82 -3.09 -18.48 5.27
CA PHE A 82 -2.65 -17.09 5.24
C PHE A 82 -2.73 -16.37 6.59
N TYR A 83 -3.79 -16.59 7.38
CA TYR A 83 -3.89 -15.96 8.70
C TYR A 83 -2.84 -16.50 9.68
N SER A 84 -2.56 -17.80 9.66
CA SER A 84 -1.51 -18.40 10.49
C SER A 84 -0.12 -17.90 10.09
N GLU A 85 0.15 -17.77 8.79
CA GLU A 85 1.38 -17.19 8.26
C GLU A 85 1.54 -15.72 8.69
N PHE A 86 0.45 -14.95 8.62
CA PHE A 86 0.43 -13.57 9.11
C PHE A 86 0.76 -13.49 10.61
N LEU A 87 0.15 -14.35 11.44
CA LEU A 87 0.46 -14.40 12.88
C LEU A 87 1.92 -14.80 13.14
N ALA A 88 2.46 -15.76 12.38
CA ALA A 88 3.86 -16.15 12.48
C ALA A 88 4.80 -14.98 12.12
N LEU A 89 4.49 -14.21 11.08
CA LEU A 89 5.24 -13.02 10.69
C LEU A 89 5.16 -11.93 11.78
N VAL A 90 3.97 -11.64 12.30
CA VAL A 90 3.80 -10.67 13.39
C VAL A 90 4.59 -11.08 14.62
N HIS A 91 4.58 -12.38 14.95
CA HIS A 91 5.38 -12.92 16.04
C HIS A 91 6.88 -12.77 15.77
N ALA A 92 7.34 -13.12 14.58
CA ALA A 92 8.75 -12.99 14.19
C ALA A 92 9.25 -11.53 14.28
N LEU A 93 8.43 -10.56 13.88
CA LEU A 93 8.73 -9.13 13.98
C LEU A 93 8.70 -8.63 15.44
N ALA A 94 7.74 -9.08 16.24
CA ALA A 94 7.62 -8.66 17.64
C ALA A 94 8.77 -9.15 18.52
N TYR A 95 9.33 -10.32 18.20
CA TYR A 95 10.46 -10.93 18.92
C TYR A 95 11.74 -10.95 18.08
N GLU A 96 11.86 -10.03 17.12
CA GLU A 96 12.95 -10.02 16.14
C GLU A 96 14.33 -9.99 16.82
N GLU A 97 14.50 -9.16 17.86
CA GLU A 97 15.77 -9.03 18.57
C GLU A 97 16.19 -10.33 19.28
N GLU A 98 15.23 -11.13 19.73
CA GLU A 98 15.47 -12.42 20.38
C GLU A 98 15.69 -13.53 19.35
N LEU A 99 14.80 -13.62 18.37
CA LEU A 99 14.79 -14.66 17.34
C LEU A 99 15.97 -14.55 16.37
N PHE A 100 16.43 -13.33 16.10
CA PHE A 100 17.50 -13.04 15.14
C PHE A 100 18.72 -12.37 15.77
N ALA A 101 18.93 -12.54 17.09
CA ALA A 101 20.05 -11.94 17.84
C ALA A 101 21.44 -12.15 17.19
N ASN A 102 21.62 -13.23 16.42
CA ASN A 102 22.87 -13.60 15.76
C ASN A 102 22.89 -13.31 14.25
N ILE A 103 21.86 -12.67 13.71
CA ILE A 103 21.82 -12.19 12.32
C ILE A 103 22.20 -10.71 12.34
N HIS A 104 23.16 -10.32 11.51
CA HIS A 104 23.85 -9.02 11.57
C HIS A 104 22.87 -7.82 11.67
N ARG A 105 22.97 -7.08 12.78
CA ARG A 105 22.27 -5.81 13.04
C ARG A 105 22.64 -4.68 12.05
N ASP A 106 23.70 -4.84 11.25
CA ASP A 106 24.23 -3.79 10.36
C ASP A 106 23.36 -3.53 9.12
N ASP A 107 22.47 -4.45 8.75
CA ASP A 107 21.48 -4.25 7.68
C ASP A 107 20.19 -3.58 8.18
N ARG A 108 20.13 -3.21 9.46
CA ARG A 108 18.94 -2.57 10.04
C ARG A 108 18.86 -1.13 9.57
N TYR A 109 18.01 -0.90 8.56
CA TYR A 109 17.61 0.44 8.14
C TYR A 109 17.21 1.29 9.36
N ASN A 110 17.79 2.49 9.47
CA ASN A 110 17.29 3.50 10.39
C ASN A 110 15.82 3.75 10.04
N VAL A 111 14.93 3.35 10.95
CA VAL A 111 13.46 3.47 10.85
C VAL A 111 13.00 4.94 10.92
N GLU A 112 13.93 5.89 11.07
CA GLU A 112 13.63 7.25 11.53
C GLU A 112 13.20 8.24 10.44
N ASP A 113 13.46 7.99 9.16
CA ASP A 113 13.06 8.95 8.12
C ASP A 113 11.66 8.65 7.57
N ASP A 114 10.72 9.54 7.89
CA ASP A 114 9.35 9.53 7.36
C ASP A 114 9.36 9.63 5.83
N LEU A 115 8.69 8.68 5.17
CA LEU A 115 8.47 8.74 3.72
C LEU A 115 7.34 9.72 3.41
N ASP A 116 7.66 10.82 2.74
CA ASP A 116 6.68 11.83 2.35
C ASP A 116 5.98 11.47 1.03
N PHE A 117 4.74 11.97 0.89
CA PHE A 117 3.92 11.80 -0.31
C PHE A 117 3.68 13.14 -0.99
N TYR A 118 3.91 13.18 -2.29
CA TYR A 118 3.82 14.37 -3.12
C TYR A 118 2.90 14.15 -4.33
N LEU A 119 2.18 15.20 -4.72
CA LEU A 119 1.48 15.28 -6.00
C LEU A 119 2.18 16.27 -6.92
N MET A 120 2.44 15.86 -8.16
CA MET A 120 2.96 16.75 -9.20
C MET A 120 1.92 17.83 -9.55
N LYS A 121 2.27 19.10 -9.38
CA LYS A 121 1.39 20.24 -9.69
C LYS A 121 1.33 20.52 -11.18
N CYS A 122 2.21 20.02 -12.03
CA CYS A 122 2.06 20.13 -13.47
C CYS A 122 2.69 18.94 -14.18
N ALA A 123 2.47 18.87 -15.49
CA ALA A 123 3.23 17.94 -16.30
C ALA A 123 4.70 18.41 -16.36
N LEU A 124 5.64 17.54 -15.99
CA LEU A 124 7.07 17.84 -16.00
C LEU A 124 7.90 16.56 -16.10
N SER A 125 9.15 16.69 -16.51
CA SER A 125 10.16 15.64 -16.39
C SER A 125 10.91 15.79 -15.06
N PRO A 126 10.90 14.77 -14.18
CA PRO A 126 11.62 14.83 -12.90
C PRO A 126 13.09 15.26 -13.03
N ASP A 127 13.79 14.80 -14.07
CA ASP A 127 15.22 15.10 -14.29
C ASP A 127 15.55 16.59 -14.51
N LYS A 128 14.55 17.39 -14.92
CA LYS A 128 14.72 18.83 -15.13
C LYS A 128 14.46 19.66 -13.88
N VAL A 129 13.94 19.03 -12.82
CA VAL A 129 13.39 19.73 -11.66
C VAL A 129 14.07 19.31 -10.37
N LEU A 130 14.47 18.04 -10.26
CA LEU A 130 15.12 17.50 -9.09
C LEU A 130 16.63 17.60 -9.22
N ASP A 131 17.30 17.87 -8.09
CA ASP A 131 18.74 17.69 -7.99
C ASP A 131 19.10 16.18 -7.93
N LYS A 132 20.40 15.89 -7.85
CA LYS A 132 20.89 14.51 -7.89
C LYS A 132 20.38 13.68 -6.71
N ASP A 133 20.43 14.23 -5.49
CA ASP A 133 20.09 13.48 -4.28
C ASP A 133 18.58 13.23 -4.22
N GLN A 134 17.77 14.26 -4.55
CA GLN A 134 16.32 14.11 -4.73
C GLN A 134 15.97 13.09 -5.80
N MET A 135 16.71 13.07 -6.92
CA MET A 135 16.46 12.14 -8.00
C MET A 135 16.76 10.69 -7.59
N ASP A 136 17.91 10.46 -6.96
CA ASP A 136 18.32 9.12 -6.52
C ASP A 136 17.31 8.55 -5.50
N ASP A 137 16.84 9.37 -4.56
CA ASP A 137 15.78 9.01 -3.60
C ASP A 137 14.43 8.73 -4.29
N VAL A 138 14.02 9.58 -5.22
CA VAL A 138 12.78 9.37 -5.99
C VAL A 138 12.85 8.08 -6.81
N LEU A 139 13.95 7.79 -7.49
CA LEU A 139 14.08 6.54 -8.27
C LEU A 139 14.05 5.30 -7.37
N TYR A 140 14.56 5.40 -6.14
CA TYR A 140 14.53 4.31 -5.17
C TYR A 140 13.11 3.96 -4.69
N TYR A 141 12.28 4.96 -4.35
CA TYR A 141 10.93 4.70 -3.83
C TYR A 141 9.82 4.64 -4.90
N ASN A 142 10.11 5.07 -6.13
CA ASN A 142 9.11 5.23 -7.20
C ASN A 142 9.50 4.41 -8.43
N HIS A 143 9.51 3.09 -8.31
CA HIS A 143 9.84 2.19 -9.43
C HIS A 143 8.92 2.33 -10.65
N HIS A 144 7.78 3.05 -10.56
CA HIS A 144 6.93 3.40 -11.70
C HIS A 144 7.52 4.54 -12.56
N ILE A 145 8.52 5.26 -12.05
CA ILE A 145 9.27 6.30 -12.78
C ILE A 145 10.44 5.64 -13.52
N ILE A 146 10.12 4.93 -14.61
CA ILE A 146 11.10 4.16 -15.39
C ILE A 146 12.08 5.06 -16.15
N LEU A 147 11.59 6.18 -16.70
CA LEU A 147 12.37 7.09 -17.53
C LEU A 147 12.21 8.52 -16.98
N PRO A 148 13.06 8.98 -16.06
CA PRO A 148 12.90 10.29 -15.40
C PRO A 148 12.99 11.48 -16.37
N LYS A 149 13.51 11.26 -17.59
CA LYS A 149 13.53 12.23 -18.69
C LYS A 149 12.16 12.44 -19.34
N ASN A 150 11.25 11.47 -19.22
CA ASN A 150 9.90 11.58 -19.77
C ASN A 150 9.06 12.58 -18.97
N SER A 151 8.11 13.21 -19.66
CA SER A 151 7.14 14.07 -18.99
C SER A 151 6.05 13.20 -18.35
N TYR A 152 5.85 13.38 -17.04
CA TYR A 152 4.79 12.75 -16.27
C TYR A 152 3.67 13.77 -16.02
N PRO A 153 2.39 13.36 -16.06
CA PRO A 153 1.28 14.29 -15.98
C PRO A 153 1.11 14.89 -14.58
N ARG A 154 0.38 16.01 -14.51
CA ARG A 154 -0.14 16.58 -13.26
C ARG A 154 -0.92 15.51 -12.49
N GLY A 155 -0.74 15.46 -11.17
CA GLY A 155 -1.37 14.46 -10.31
C GLY A 155 -0.58 13.17 -10.16
N THR A 156 0.57 13.04 -10.83
CA THR A 156 1.46 11.91 -10.58
C THR A 156 1.91 11.92 -9.12
N ILE A 157 1.77 10.77 -8.47
CA ILE A 157 2.15 10.57 -7.06
C ILE A 157 3.64 10.23 -7.03
N ILE A 158 4.39 10.96 -6.20
CA ILE A 158 5.80 10.71 -5.92
C ILE A 158 5.95 10.52 -4.41
N THR A 159 6.71 9.52 -3.99
CA THR A 159 7.14 9.34 -2.60
C THR A 159 8.62 9.65 -2.45
N SER A 160 9.03 10.34 -1.40
CA SER A 160 10.44 10.72 -1.23
C SER A 160 10.73 10.94 0.24
N LYS A 161 11.93 10.58 0.70
CA LYS A 161 12.45 11.04 2.00
C LYS A 161 13.05 12.45 1.87
N GLU A 162 13.52 12.79 0.68
CA GLU A 162 14.02 14.12 0.37
C GLU A 162 12.89 15.14 0.19
N LYS A 163 13.18 16.38 0.59
CA LYS A 163 12.21 17.48 0.45
C LYS A 163 12.15 17.96 -1.00
N LEU A 164 11.06 17.64 -1.69
CA LEU A 164 10.87 18.07 -3.08
C LEU A 164 10.46 19.56 -3.22
N PRO A 165 10.78 20.23 -4.34
CA PRO A 165 10.46 21.64 -4.58
C PRO A 165 8.96 21.94 -4.52
N SER A 166 8.53 22.72 -3.52
CA SER A 166 7.11 23.06 -3.33
C SER A 166 6.50 23.88 -4.48
N SER A 167 7.34 24.49 -5.33
CA SER A 167 6.94 25.18 -6.56
C SER A 167 6.38 24.23 -7.63
N LYS A 168 6.74 22.94 -7.57
CA LYS A 168 6.35 21.90 -8.54
C LYS A 168 5.57 20.75 -7.91
N PHE A 169 5.73 20.52 -6.61
CA PHE A 169 5.13 19.41 -5.88
C PHE A 169 4.27 19.90 -4.71
N LEU A 170 3.13 19.26 -4.49
CA LEU A 170 2.30 19.42 -3.29
C LEU A 170 2.60 18.27 -2.34
N LYS A 171 3.22 18.54 -1.19
CA LYS A 171 3.33 17.57 -0.09
C LYS A 171 1.95 17.35 0.54
N LEU A 172 1.55 16.08 0.69
CA LEU A 172 0.32 15.70 1.38
C LEU A 172 0.58 15.56 2.89
N SER A 173 -0.37 16.02 3.70
CA SER A 173 -0.38 15.76 5.13
C SER A 173 -0.88 14.35 5.44
N LEU A 174 -0.49 13.82 6.62
CA LEU A 174 -0.99 12.52 7.09
C LEU A 174 -2.52 12.45 7.08
N ASN A 175 -3.21 13.53 7.50
CA ASN A 175 -4.67 13.59 7.48
C ASN A 175 -5.25 13.42 6.06
N GLN A 176 -4.63 14.02 5.04
CA GLN A 176 -5.06 13.83 3.64
C GLN A 176 -4.85 12.39 3.19
N ILE A 177 -3.70 11.79 3.55
CA ILE A 177 -3.32 10.42 3.19
C ILE A 177 -4.31 9.40 3.78
N VAL A 178 -4.70 9.55 5.05
CA VAL A 178 -5.58 8.58 5.74
C VAL A 178 -7.07 8.81 5.47
N LYS A 179 -7.47 9.97 4.95
CA LYS A 179 -8.88 10.33 4.73
C LYS A 179 -9.43 9.85 3.38
N SER A 180 -8.60 9.75 2.35
CA SER A 180 -9.02 9.31 1.01
C SER A 180 -8.02 8.36 0.37
N LYS A 181 -8.51 7.50 -0.53
CA LYS A 181 -7.67 6.53 -1.24
C LYS A 181 -6.73 7.25 -2.22
N PRO A 182 -5.53 6.71 -2.51
CA PRO A 182 -4.56 7.34 -3.42
C PRO A 182 -5.13 7.75 -4.79
N LYS A 183 -6.04 6.95 -5.36
CA LYS A 183 -6.72 7.24 -6.62
C LYS A 183 -7.53 8.55 -6.62
N ASP A 184 -7.93 9.02 -5.45
CA ASP A 184 -8.80 10.19 -5.27
C ASP A 184 -7.98 11.45 -4.92
N TRP A 185 -6.67 11.34 -4.66
CA TRP A 185 -5.83 12.45 -4.18
C TRP A 185 -5.71 13.63 -5.14
N ASN A 186 -5.98 13.43 -6.44
CA ASN A 186 -6.04 14.52 -7.42
C ASN A 186 -7.00 15.64 -7.04
N MET A 187 -8.01 15.37 -6.19
CA MET A 187 -8.88 16.41 -5.64
C MET A 187 -8.12 17.52 -4.89
N PHE A 188 -6.98 17.19 -4.27
CA PHE A 188 -6.19 18.15 -3.50
C PHE A 188 -5.43 19.16 -4.38
N LEU A 189 -5.39 18.92 -5.69
CA LEU A 189 -4.74 19.81 -6.63
C LEU A 189 -5.64 20.95 -7.12
N GLN A 190 -6.96 20.98 -6.88
CA GLN A 190 -7.89 21.94 -7.51
C GLN A 190 -7.42 23.41 -7.45
N ASN A 191 -6.81 23.84 -6.33
CA ASN A 191 -6.33 25.21 -6.12
C ASN A 191 -4.80 25.34 -6.13
N GLN A 192 -4.09 24.37 -6.69
CA GLN A 192 -2.62 24.36 -6.73
C GLN A 192 -2.12 24.75 -8.12
N SER A 193 -1.28 25.79 -8.20
CA SER A 193 -0.60 26.20 -9.43
C SER A 193 0.85 25.71 -9.45
N CYS A 194 1.37 25.46 -10.64
CA CYS A 194 2.79 25.14 -10.84
C CYS A 194 3.52 26.44 -11.16
N SER A 195 4.61 26.74 -10.44
CA SER A 195 5.47 27.88 -10.80
C SER A 195 6.08 27.63 -12.18
N THR A 196 6.09 28.63 -13.05
CA THR A 196 6.87 28.62 -14.30
C THR A 196 8.29 29.15 -14.10
N LYS A 197 8.54 29.87 -13.00
CA LYS A 197 9.87 30.26 -12.53
C LYS A 197 10.57 29.08 -11.87
#